data_AF-A0A315V3F5-F1
#
_entry.id   AF-A0A315V3F5-F1
#
_cell.length_a   1.000
_cell.length_b   1.000
_cell.length_c   1.000
_cell.angle_alpha   90.00
_cell.angle_beta   90.00
_cell.angle_gamma   90.00
#
_symmetry.space_group_name_H-M   'P 1'
#
loop_
_entity.id
_entity.type
_entity.pdbx_description
1 polymer ?
#
loop_
_entity_poly.entity_id
_entity_poly.type
_entity_poly.pdbx_seq_one_letter_code
_entity_poly.pdbx_strand_id
1 'polypeptide(L)'
;PEASNHWESQHHGTVNLKEKVPPAVTNAGSPTTKQWGEELKKLLSLAGQSTTTSNMPGLLLGDELPNFEVETTAGTVKLHEYFGDSWGILFSHPRDYTPVCTTELGRVARLSGEFSKRNVKLIALSVDNLEDHHGWSKDILAYNYEKSEGSELPYPIIADSKRELAVTLGMLDPVEKDKDGMPVTARCVSVFIIGPDKKLKLSILYPHTTGRSFDEILRVLDSLQLTAQKRVATPTEWMPGGCVMVPPNMPEDEAAALFPIGVFSKELPSGRKYLRYTPDPLDRKGCEPPPAEPELPTNARHIPYQTPTSRSSNYSKH
;
A
#
# COMPACT_ATOMS: atom_id res chain seq x y z
N PRO A 1 15.88 -50.17 38.81
CA PRO A 1 16.95 -49.19 38.54
C PRO A 1 16.34 -47.84 38.14
N GLU A 2 16.30 -46.90 39.10
CA GLU A 2 16.69 -45.52 38.78
C GLU A 2 15.59 -44.44 38.76
N ALA A 3 15.32 -43.77 39.88
CA ALA A 3 14.53 -42.53 40.11
C ALA A 3 14.55 -41.46 38.98
N SER A 4 13.45 -40.77 38.59
CA SER A 4 12.52 -39.83 39.26
C SER A 4 13.11 -38.49 39.72
N ASN A 5 12.57 -37.38 39.20
CA ASN A 5 12.47 -36.04 39.83
C ASN A 5 11.36 -35.25 39.09
N HIS A 6 10.15 -35.15 39.67
CA HIS A 6 9.64 -34.04 40.49
C HIS A 6 9.36 -32.73 39.73
N TRP A 7 8.07 -32.53 39.40
CA TRP A 7 7.45 -31.22 39.31
C TRP A 7 6.31 -31.20 40.35
N GLU A 8 6.43 -30.32 41.34
CA GLU A 8 5.41 -30.09 42.35
C GLU A 8 4.61 -28.82 42.05
N SER A 9 3.33 -28.91 42.37
CA SER A 9 2.24 -27.94 42.29
C SER A 9 2.53 -26.59 42.97
N GLN A 10 1.75 -25.55 42.62
CA GLN A 10 0.75 -24.99 43.56
C GLN A 10 -0.14 -23.86 42.97
N HIS A 11 -1.44 -24.11 43.14
CA HIS A 11 -2.55 -23.21 43.53
C HIS A 11 -3.18 -22.15 42.61
N HIS A 12 -4.50 -22.34 42.47
CA HIS A 12 -5.55 -21.47 42.00
C HIS A 12 -5.65 -20.12 42.74
N GLY A 13 -6.08 -19.08 42.03
CA GLY A 13 -6.56 -17.83 42.63
C GLY A 13 -7.05 -16.82 41.60
N THR A 14 -8.36 -16.82 41.36
CA THR A 14 -9.14 -15.82 40.62
C THR A 14 -8.83 -14.38 41.07
N VAL A 15 -8.42 -13.50 40.16
CA VAL A 15 -8.30 -12.05 40.45
C VAL A 15 -9.58 -11.33 40.06
N ASN A 16 -10.29 -10.89 41.09
CA ASN A 16 -11.52 -10.11 41.04
C ASN A 16 -11.16 -8.62 40.81
N LEU A 17 -11.67 -8.01 39.74
CA LEU A 17 -11.55 -6.57 39.49
C LEU A 17 -12.50 -5.82 40.43
N LYS A 18 -11.97 -5.33 41.56
CA LYS A 18 -12.59 -4.25 42.32
C LYS A 18 -11.59 -3.11 42.50
N GLU A 19 -12.01 -1.98 41.95
CA GLU A 19 -11.53 -0.61 42.10
C GLU A 19 -10.71 -0.35 43.37
N LYS A 20 -9.46 0.08 43.19
CA LYS A 20 -8.70 0.79 44.22
C LYS A 20 -8.78 2.29 43.93
N VAL A 21 -9.65 2.97 44.67
CA VAL A 21 -9.64 4.41 44.86
C VAL A 21 -8.32 4.79 45.56
N PRO A 22 -7.54 5.78 45.08
CA PRO A 22 -6.34 6.23 45.76
C PRO A 22 -6.68 6.95 47.07
N PRO A 23 -5.86 6.82 48.13
CA PRO A 23 -6.12 7.46 49.42
C PRO A 23 -5.97 8.98 49.31
N ALA A 24 -6.81 9.68 50.05
CA ALA A 24 -6.83 11.13 50.16
C ALA A 24 -5.46 11.68 50.59
N VAL A 25 -4.87 12.52 49.74
CA VAL A 25 -3.74 13.38 50.13
C VAL A 25 -4.33 14.55 50.92
N THR A 26 -4.00 14.58 52.20
CA THR A 26 -4.26 15.67 53.13
C THR A 26 -3.44 16.91 52.75
N ASN A 27 -4.05 18.08 52.97
CA ASN A 27 -3.53 19.42 52.67
C ASN A 27 -2.03 19.60 52.99
N ALA A 28 -1.23 19.80 51.94
CA ALA A 28 0.05 20.49 52.01
C ALA A 28 0.05 21.59 50.94
N GLY A 29 -0.04 22.85 51.38
CA GLY A 29 0.29 24.12 50.70
C GLY A 29 -0.06 24.27 49.22
N SER A 30 -0.98 25.19 48.89
CA SER A 30 -1.13 25.71 47.53
C SER A 30 0.21 26.31 47.04
N PRO A 31 0.70 25.96 45.84
CA PRO A 31 1.96 26.49 45.34
C PRO A 31 1.86 28.01 45.16
N THR A 32 2.91 28.73 45.56
CA THR A 32 2.98 30.18 45.36
C THR A 32 3.05 30.53 43.88
N THR A 33 2.65 31.74 43.49
CA THR A 33 2.67 32.22 42.09
C THR A 33 4.06 32.11 41.43
N LYS A 34 5.13 32.13 42.24
CA LYS A 34 6.51 31.87 41.77
C LYS A 34 6.76 30.40 41.42
N GLN A 35 6.25 29.46 42.21
CA GLN A 35 6.36 28.02 41.91
C GLN A 35 5.58 27.67 40.64
N TRP A 36 4.40 28.24 40.44
CA TRP A 36 3.67 28.10 39.18
C TRP A 36 4.45 28.67 37.98
N GLY A 37 5.15 29.81 38.18
CA GLY A 37 5.99 30.41 37.15
C GLY A 37 7.19 29.54 36.76
N GLU A 38 7.81 28.85 37.72
CA GLU A 38 8.93 27.93 37.44
C GLU A 38 8.46 26.60 36.84
N GLU A 39 7.33 26.06 37.31
CA GLU A 39 6.71 24.87 36.73
C GLU A 39 6.27 25.12 35.28
N LEU A 40 5.68 26.30 34.99
CA LEU A 40 5.33 26.72 33.64
C LEU A 40 6.56 26.91 32.76
N LYS A 41 7.66 27.49 33.27
CA LYS A 41 8.91 27.60 32.52
C LYS A 41 9.55 26.24 32.23
N LYS A 42 9.43 25.29 33.15
CA LYS A 42 9.88 23.91 32.96
C LYS A 42 9.01 23.16 31.94
N LEU A 43 7.69 23.34 31.99
CA LEU A 43 6.77 22.78 31.00
C LEU A 43 6.96 23.42 29.61
N LEU A 44 7.24 24.72 29.54
CA LEU A 44 7.55 25.42 28.30
C LEU A 44 8.93 25.05 27.74
N SER A 45 9.93 24.74 28.58
CA SER A 45 11.23 24.25 28.11
C SER A 45 11.16 22.80 27.63
N LEU A 46 10.28 21.98 28.23
CA LEU A 46 9.96 20.64 27.75
C LEU A 46 9.14 20.67 26.45
N ALA A 47 8.24 21.64 26.28
CA ALA A 47 7.50 21.86 25.03
C ALA A 47 8.35 22.52 23.93
N GLY A 48 9.47 23.16 24.30
CA GLY A 48 10.44 23.77 23.39
C GLY A 48 11.54 22.81 22.90
N GLN A 49 11.59 21.59 23.43
CA GLN A 49 12.28 20.51 22.74
C GLN A 49 11.41 20.14 21.55
N SER A 50 11.90 20.53 20.36
CA SER A 50 11.41 20.06 19.08
C SER A 50 10.85 18.66 19.24
N THR A 51 9.54 18.52 19.20
CA THR A 51 8.94 17.27 18.81
C THR A 51 9.50 17.04 17.41
N THR A 52 10.64 16.34 17.32
CA THR A 52 10.87 15.46 16.19
C THR A 52 9.60 14.67 16.14
N THR A 53 8.70 15.05 15.22
CA THR A 53 7.66 14.18 14.73
C THR A 53 8.32 12.82 14.65
N SER A 54 7.87 11.88 15.47
CA SER A 54 8.19 10.48 15.25
C SER A 54 7.70 10.23 13.83
N ASN A 55 8.61 10.40 12.86
CA ASN A 55 8.35 10.24 11.44
C ASN A 55 7.79 8.84 11.35
N MET A 56 6.48 8.72 11.13
CA MET A 56 5.96 7.45 10.67
C MET A 56 6.62 7.25 9.30
N PRO A 57 7.50 6.25 9.13
CA PRO A 57 8.12 6.03 7.84
C PRO A 57 7.03 5.68 6.83
N GLY A 58 6.95 6.42 5.73
CA GLY A 58 5.94 6.20 4.70
C GLY A 58 5.71 7.44 3.84
N LEU A 59 5.60 7.22 2.53
CA LEU A 59 5.29 8.25 1.56
C LEU A 59 3.77 8.42 1.45
N LEU A 60 3.27 9.65 1.59
CA LEU A 60 1.85 9.97 1.42
C LEU A 60 1.55 10.40 -0.02
N LEU A 61 0.26 10.38 -0.38
CA LEU A 61 -0.18 10.83 -1.70
C LEU A 61 0.16 12.32 -1.89
N GLY A 62 0.84 12.63 -2.99
CA GLY A 62 1.31 13.97 -3.31
C GLY A 62 2.70 14.31 -2.79
N ASP A 63 3.29 13.48 -1.93
CA ASP A 63 4.67 13.66 -1.50
C ASP A 63 5.63 13.41 -2.66
N GLU A 64 6.73 14.14 -2.69
CA GLU A 64 7.79 13.97 -3.66
C GLU A 64 8.61 12.72 -3.32
N LEU A 65 8.84 11.86 -4.32
CA LEU A 65 9.71 10.71 -4.18
C LEU A 65 11.11 11.22 -3.80
N PRO A 66 11.75 10.69 -2.74
CA PRO A 66 13.12 11.09 -2.43
C PRO A 66 14.09 10.74 -3.56
N ASN A 67 14.98 11.68 -3.92
CA ASN A 67 15.94 11.47 -5.01
C ASN A 67 17.18 10.71 -4.55
N PHE A 68 17.01 9.41 -4.28
CA PHE A 68 18.11 8.52 -3.91
C PHE A 68 18.98 8.18 -5.12
N GLU A 69 20.28 8.04 -4.86
CA GLU A 69 21.22 7.36 -5.73
C GLU A 69 21.27 5.89 -5.32
N VAL A 70 20.92 5.01 -6.25
CA VAL A 70 20.71 3.58 -5.99
C VAL A 70 21.53 2.73 -6.95
N GLU A 71 22.06 1.61 -6.44
CA GLU A 71 22.70 0.60 -7.27
C GLU A 71 21.66 -0.34 -7.86
N THR A 72 21.77 -0.62 -9.15
CA THR A 72 20.84 -1.48 -9.87
C THR A 72 21.56 -2.46 -10.79
N THR A 73 20.83 -3.47 -11.27
CA THR A 73 21.32 -4.40 -12.30
C THR A 73 21.75 -3.73 -13.62
N ALA A 74 21.36 -2.47 -13.86
CA ALA A 74 21.77 -1.68 -15.03
C ALA A 74 22.80 -0.59 -14.68
N GLY A 75 23.39 -0.64 -13.48
CA GLY A 75 24.33 0.36 -12.96
C GLY A 75 23.69 1.32 -11.95
N THR A 76 24.50 2.26 -11.46
CA THR A 76 24.06 3.27 -10.48
C THR A 76 23.20 4.34 -11.15
N VAL A 77 22.02 4.61 -10.58
CA VAL A 77 21.10 5.63 -11.11
C VAL A 77 20.55 6.50 -9.99
N LYS A 78 20.26 7.76 -10.30
CA LYS A 78 19.43 8.61 -9.45
C LYS A 78 17.97 8.45 -9.84
N LEU A 79 17.09 8.23 -8.87
CA LEU A 79 15.68 7.91 -9.13
C LEU A 79 14.98 8.97 -10.00
N HIS A 80 15.21 10.25 -9.74
CA HIS A 80 14.57 11.33 -10.52
C HIS A 80 15.07 11.38 -11.96
N GLU A 81 16.37 11.16 -12.17
CA GLU A 81 16.99 11.14 -13.49
C GLU A 81 16.54 9.91 -14.28
N TYR A 82 16.45 8.75 -13.60
CA TYR A 82 15.95 7.52 -14.19
C TYR A 82 14.52 7.70 -14.71
N PHE A 83 13.60 8.22 -13.88
CA PHE A 83 12.22 8.46 -14.31
C PHE A 83 12.13 9.58 -15.35
N GLY A 84 12.94 10.64 -15.24
CA GLY A 84 12.89 11.78 -16.15
C GLY A 84 11.48 12.35 -16.26
N ASP A 85 11.03 12.68 -17.47
CA ASP A 85 9.66 13.19 -17.70
C ASP A 85 8.61 12.08 -17.88
N SER A 86 8.98 10.81 -17.65
CA SER A 86 8.08 9.67 -17.75
C SER A 86 7.33 9.44 -16.44
N TRP A 87 6.22 8.71 -16.52
CA TRP A 87 5.63 8.09 -15.34
C TRP A 87 6.55 6.99 -14.82
N GLY A 88 6.54 6.76 -13.51
CA GLY A 88 7.36 5.76 -12.86
C GLY A 88 6.50 4.74 -12.10
N ILE A 89 6.88 3.47 -12.16
CA ILE A 89 6.40 2.47 -11.22
C ILE A 89 7.62 1.86 -10.52
N LEU A 90 7.72 2.15 -9.23
CA LEU A 90 8.65 1.47 -8.34
C LEU A 90 7.88 0.35 -7.64
N PHE A 91 8.35 -0.88 -7.79
CA PHE A 91 7.72 -2.02 -7.15
C PHE A 91 8.72 -2.85 -6.35
N SER A 92 8.42 -3.11 -5.09
CA SER A 92 9.28 -3.94 -4.24
C SER A 92 8.91 -5.42 -4.32
N HIS A 93 9.85 -6.28 -3.96
CA HIS A 93 9.61 -7.68 -3.59
C HIS A 93 10.48 -8.05 -2.38
N PRO A 94 10.07 -9.03 -1.55
CA PRO A 94 10.72 -9.28 -0.27
C PRO A 94 12.10 -9.92 -0.42
N ARG A 95 12.23 -10.87 -1.36
CA ARG A 95 13.46 -11.62 -1.59
C ARG A 95 13.48 -12.28 -2.96
N ASP A 96 14.68 -12.33 -3.54
CA ASP A 96 15.02 -13.13 -4.71
C ASP A 96 14.86 -14.63 -4.42
N TYR A 97 14.75 -15.43 -5.47
CA TYR A 97 14.55 -16.89 -5.40
C TYR A 97 13.30 -17.32 -4.60
N THR A 98 12.23 -16.52 -4.66
CA THR A 98 10.93 -16.86 -4.06
C THR A 98 9.87 -17.09 -5.13
N PRO A 99 8.91 -18.03 -4.91
CA PRO A 99 8.02 -18.49 -5.97
C PRO A 99 7.05 -17.40 -6.43
N VAL A 100 6.39 -16.70 -5.51
CA VAL A 100 5.43 -15.62 -5.86
C VAL A 100 6.13 -14.48 -6.57
N CYS A 101 7.29 -14.04 -6.10
CA CYS A 101 8.00 -12.92 -6.72
C CYS A 101 8.51 -13.28 -8.12
N THR A 102 8.86 -14.54 -8.36
CA THR A 102 9.28 -15.02 -9.69
C THR A 102 8.11 -14.93 -10.68
N THR A 103 6.89 -15.31 -10.27
CA THR A 103 5.71 -15.20 -11.15
C THR A 103 5.32 -13.74 -11.38
N GLU A 104 5.45 -12.88 -10.37
CA GLU A 104 5.15 -11.45 -10.48
C GLU A 104 6.11 -10.72 -11.42
N LEU A 105 7.42 -10.82 -11.20
CA LEU A 105 8.41 -10.21 -12.09
C LEU A 105 8.32 -10.81 -13.50
N GLY A 106 8.02 -12.11 -13.60
CA GLY A 106 7.70 -12.74 -14.88
C GLY A 106 6.55 -12.03 -15.62
N ARG A 107 5.43 -11.78 -14.92
CA ARG A 107 4.28 -11.06 -15.47
C ARG A 107 4.63 -9.62 -15.86
N VAL A 108 5.41 -8.90 -15.05
CA VAL A 108 5.87 -7.53 -15.38
C VAL A 108 6.69 -7.53 -16.66
N ALA A 109 7.63 -8.46 -16.81
CA ALA A 109 8.46 -8.54 -18.01
C ALA A 109 7.62 -8.77 -19.27
N ARG A 110 6.58 -9.62 -19.20
CA ARG A 110 5.63 -9.84 -20.30
C ARG A 110 4.77 -8.60 -20.61
N LEU A 111 4.40 -7.82 -19.59
CA LEU A 111 3.60 -6.61 -19.73
C LEU A 111 4.42 -5.34 -20.00
N SER A 112 5.76 -5.42 -20.01
CA SER A 112 6.66 -4.28 -20.20
C SER A 112 6.29 -3.40 -21.39
N GLY A 113 5.93 -4.02 -22.53
CA GLY A 113 5.47 -3.29 -23.71
C GLY A 113 4.20 -2.45 -23.49
N GLU A 114 3.27 -2.90 -22.64
CA GLU A 114 2.06 -2.14 -22.30
C GLU A 114 2.37 -0.92 -21.43
N PHE A 115 3.35 -1.02 -20.53
CA PHE A 115 3.85 0.09 -19.75
C PHE A 115 4.61 1.10 -20.62
N SER A 116 5.48 0.63 -21.51
CA SER A 116 6.23 1.50 -22.43
C SER A 116 5.31 2.29 -23.36
N LYS A 117 4.23 1.68 -23.89
CA LYS A 117 3.21 2.39 -24.69
C LYS A 117 2.57 3.57 -23.97
N ARG A 118 2.51 3.51 -22.63
CA ARG A 118 1.94 4.54 -21.75
C ARG A 118 2.99 5.51 -21.21
N ASN A 119 4.21 5.48 -21.76
CA ASN A 119 5.35 6.28 -21.29
C ASN A 119 5.64 6.08 -19.80
N VAL A 120 5.65 4.80 -19.37
CA VAL A 120 5.95 4.40 -18.00
C VAL A 120 7.26 3.64 -17.93
N LYS A 121 8.13 4.05 -17.01
CA LYS A 121 9.36 3.34 -16.65
C LYS A 121 9.14 2.50 -15.40
N LEU A 122 9.62 1.28 -15.45
CA LEU A 122 9.51 0.28 -14.39
C LEU A 122 10.85 0.17 -13.66
N ILE A 123 10.83 -0.02 -12.34
CA ILE A 123 12.01 -0.38 -11.55
C ILE A 123 11.60 -1.27 -10.38
N ALA A 124 12.30 -2.39 -10.23
CA ALA A 124 12.08 -3.32 -9.12
C ALA A 124 12.99 -2.96 -7.94
N LEU A 125 12.66 -3.42 -6.73
CA LEU A 125 13.46 -3.21 -5.52
C LEU A 125 13.44 -4.45 -4.62
N SER A 126 14.61 -4.87 -4.14
CA SER A 126 14.77 -5.90 -3.12
C SER A 126 15.91 -5.55 -2.16
N VAL A 127 15.97 -6.22 -1.01
CA VAL A 127 17.06 -6.08 -0.01
C VAL A 127 18.25 -7.00 -0.29
N ASP A 128 18.14 -7.86 -1.30
CA ASP A 128 19.25 -8.72 -1.73
C ASP A 128 20.33 -7.89 -2.45
N ASN A 129 21.43 -8.54 -2.81
CA ASN A 129 22.56 -7.91 -3.47
C ASN A 129 22.47 -8.04 -5.00
N LEU A 130 23.32 -7.32 -5.73
CA LEU A 130 23.36 -7.35 -7.20
C LEU A 130 23.68 -8.72 -7.79
N GLU A 131 24.54 -9.52 -7.14
CA GLU A 131 24.91 -10.84 -7.64
C GLU A 131 23.70 -11.78 -7.65
N ASP A 132 22.91 -11.76 -6.58
CA ASP A 132 21.65 -12.49 -6.47
C ASP A 132 20.65 -12.03 -7.54
N HIS A 133 20.52 -10.71 -7.77
CA HIS A 133 19.64 -10.18 -8.81
C HIS A 133 20.03 -10.67 -10.21
N HIS A 134 21.32 -10.68 -10.55
CA HIS A 134 21.79 -11.17 -11.85
C HIS A 134 21.59 -12.68 -12.03
N GLY A 135 21.77 -13.46 -10.96
CA GLY A 135 21.48 -14.90 -10.96
C GLY A 135 19.99 -15.18 -11.14
N TRP A 136 19.16 -14.56 -10.30
CA TRP A 136 17.72 -14.78 -10.27
C TRP A 136 16.99 -14.24 -11.49
N SER A 137 17.50 -13.19 -12.14
CA SER A 137 16.98 -12.70 -13.42
C SER A 137 16.91 -13.80 -14.47
N LYS A 138 17.84 -14.77 -14.46
CA LYS A 138 17.83 -15.91 -15.38
C LYS A 138 16.66 -16.86 -15.10
N ASP A 139 16.32 -17.08 -13.84
CA ASP A 139 15.17 -17.90 -13.43
C ASP A 139 13.84 -17.24 -13.83
N ILE A 140 13.72 -15.92 -13.65
CA ILE A 140 12.54 -15.16 -14.09
C ILE A 140 12.36 -15.28 -15.60
N LEU A 141 13.45 -15.16 -16.36
CA LEU A 141 13.41 -15.31 -17.80
C LEU A 141 13.09 -16.73 -18.23
N ALA A 142 13.64 -17.75 -17.57
CA ALA A 142 13.33 -19.16 -17.81
C ALA A 142 11.86 -19.49 -17.51
N TYR A 143 11.28 -18.90 -16.46
CA TYR A 143 9.84 -19.02 -16.17
C TYR A 143 8.97 -18.44 -17.30
N ASN A 144 9.42 -17.35 -17.92
CA ASN A 144 8.68 -16.68 -18.98
C ASN A 144 8.87 -17.29 -20.37
N TYR A 145 10.08 -17.78 -20.68
CA TYR A 145 10.52 -18.20 -22.01
C TYR A 145 11.29 -19.52 -21.91
N GLU A 146 10.92 -20.52 -22.73
CA GLU A 146 11.56 -21.85 -22.71
C GLU A 146 13.04 -21.84 -23.16
N LYS A 147 13.54 -20.73 -23.75
CA LYS A 147 14.94 -20.55 -24.17
C LYS A 147 15.38 -19.11 -23.86
N SER A 148 16.10 -18.92 -22.77
CA SER A 148 16.49 -17.61 -22.22
C SER A 148 17.91 -17.14 -22.57
N GLU A 149 18.62 -17.81 -23.47
CA GLU A 149 19.99 -17.41 -23.83
C GLU A 149 20.00 -16.01 -24.49
N GLY A 150 20.48 -15.01 -23.75
CA GLY A 150 20.72 -13.65 -24.23
C GLY A 150 19.60 -12.63 -24.03
N SER A 151 18.46 -13.01 -23.43
CA SER A 151 17.45 -12.03 -23.03
C SER A 151 17.81 -11.39 -21.70
N GLU A 152 17.56 -10.09 -21.57
CA GLU A 152 17.67 -9.34 -20.32
C GLU A 152 16.29 -8.92 -19.83
N LEU A 153 16.15 -8.63 -18.53
CA LEU A 153 14.90 -8.08 -18.02
C LEU A 153 14.68 -6.67 -18.59
N PRO A 154 13.44 -6.30 -18.95
CA PRO A 154 13.14 -4.98 -19.52
C PRO A 154 13.15 -3.85 -18.48
N TYR A 155 13.53 -4.14 -17.23
CA TYR A 155 13.60 -3.18 -16.14
C TYR A 155 14.75 -3.54 -15.19
N PRO A 156 15.39 -2.53 -14.56
CA PRO A 156 16.41 -2.74 -13.55
C PRO A 156 15.81 -3.17 -12.20
N ILE A 157 16.62 -3.87 -11.40
CA ILE A 157 16.32 -4.24 -10.01
C ILE A 157 17.30 -3.49 -9.10
N ILE A 158 16.79 -2.72 -8.14
CA ILE A 158 17.54 -1.99 -7.11
C ILE A 158 17.98 -2.96 -6.02
N ALA A 159 19.27 -2.92 -5.67
CA ALA A 159 19.83 -3.58 -4.50
C ALA A 159 19.81 -2.63 -3.28
N ASP A 160 18.85 -2.81 -2.38
CA ASP A 160 18.71 -2.04 -1.13
C ASP A 160 19.25 -2.83 0.08
N SER A 161 20.50 -3.26 0.01
CA SER A 161 21.12 -4.09 1.06
C SER A 161 21.20 -3.38 2.42
N LYS A 162 21.20 -2.04 2.44
CA LYS A 162 21.19 -1.21 3.66
C LYS A 162 19.78 -0.95 4.21
N ARG A 163 18.73 -1.27 3.44
CA ARG A 163 17.31 -1.06 3.77
C ARG A 163 16.92 0.41 3.95
N GLU A 164 17.77 1.33 3.51
CA GLU A 164 17.53 2.77 3.70
C GLU A 164 16.30 3.20 2.89
N LEU A 165 16.17 2.68 1.67
CA LEU A 165 15.05 3.00 0.79
C LEU A 165 13.76 2.32 1.28
N ALA A 166 13.84 1.06 1.70
CA ALA A 166 12.72 0.33 2.27
C ALA A 166 12.19 0.96 3.57
N VAL A 167 13.08 1.42 4.47
CA VAL A 167 12.69 2.19 5.66
C VAL A 167 12.03 3.50 5.25
N THR A 168 12.67 4.28 4.37
CA THR A 168 12.18 5.63 4.01
C THR A 168 10.81 5.59 3.36
N LEU A 169 10.57 4.60 2.49
CA LEU A 169 9.30 4.45 1.79
C LEU A 169 8.22 3.74 2.63
N GLY A 170 8.54 3.34 3.87
CA GLY A 170 7.59 2.65 4.76
C GLY A 170 7.21 1.26 4.27
N MET A 171 8.14 0.57 3.57
CA MET A 171 7.91 -0.75 2.98
C MET A 171 8.20 -1.92 3.95
N LEU A 172 8.64 -1.63 5.18
CA LEU A 172 8.98 -2.65 6.16
C LEU A 172 7.76 -3.01 7.01
N ASP A 173 7.35 -4.27 6.99
CA ASP A 173 6.47 -4.84 8.03
C ASP A 173 7.26 -5.01 9.36
N PRO A 174 6.73 -4.47 10.47
CA PRO A 174 7.41 -4.50 11.78
C PRO A 174 7.52 -5.91 12.39
N VAL A 175 6.82 -6.90 11.86
CA VAL A 175 6.71 -8.25 12.44
C VAL A 175 7.81 -9.20 11.94
N GLU A 176 8.27 -9.08 10.69
CA GLU A 176 9.21 -10.04 10.11
C GLU A 176 10.64 -9.50 10.09
N LYS A 177 11.53 -10.29 10.68
CA LYS A 177 12.95 -9.99 10.80
C LYS A 177 13.75 -11.11 10.15
N ASP A 178 14.89 -10.78 9.56
CA ASP A 178 15.83 -11.78 9.05
C ASP A 178 16.50 -12.56 10.20
N LYS A 179 17.45 -13.42 9.83
CA LYS A 179 18.25 -14.21 10.77
C LYS A 179 19.05 -13.35 11.76
N ASP A 180 19.29 -12.08 11.40
CA ASP A 180 20.05 -11.10 12.19
C ASP A 180 19.13 -10.17 13.00
N GLY A 181 17.81 -10.41 12.99
CA GLY A 181 16.83 -9.62 13.74
C GLY A 181 16.49 -8.27 13.12
N MET A 182 16.99 -7.98 11.91
CA MET A 182 16.70 -6.76 11.18
C MET A 182 15.39 -6.94 10.40
N PRO A 183 14.46 -5.96 10.42
CA PRO A 183 13.23 -6.05 9.64
C PRO A 183 13.58 -6.30 8.18
N VAL A 184 13.13 -7.41 7.60
CA VAL A 184 13.26 -7.62 6.15
C VAL A 184 12.38 -6.58 5.43
N THR A 185 12.47 -6.43 4.10
CA THR A 185 11.39 -5.82 3.30
C THR A 185 10.15 -6.68 3.47
N ALA A 186 9.57 -6.50 4.65
CA ALA A 186 8.79 -7.50 5.29
C ALA A 186 7.45 -7.37 4.63
N ARG A 187 7.16 -8.40 3.84
CA ARG A 187 5.88 -8.79 3.25
C ARG A 187 5.12 -7.74 2.44
N CYS A 188 5.28 -6.44 2.59
CA CYS A 188 4.69 -5.37 1.83
C CYS A 188 5.39 -5.25 0.49
N VAL A 189 4.84 -5.97 -0.46
CA VAL A 189 5.06 -5.80 -1.87
C VAL A 189 4.37 -4.50 -2.26
N SER A 190 5.16 -3.43 -2.28
CA SER A 190 4.68 -2.08 -2.52
C SER A 190 4.72 -1.77 -4.01
N VAL A 191 3.72 -1.08 -4.50
CA VAL A 191 3.71 -0.50 -5.85
C VAL A 191 3.49 0.99 -5.69
N PHE A 192 4.49 1.79 -6.01
CA PHE A 192 4.42 3.24 -6.00
C PHE A 192 4.33 3.74 -7.44
N ILE A 193 3.21 4.37 -7.79
CA ILE A 193 3.03 5.03 -9.07
C ILE A 193 3.40 6.50 -8.92
N ILE A 194 4.46 6.90 -9.60
CA ILE A 194 5.08 8.22 -9.52
C ILE A 194 4.73 8.98 -10.80
N GLY A 195 4.23 10.20 -10.64
CA GLY A 195 3.96 11.09 -11.76
C GLY A 195 5.24 11.70 -12.35
N PRO A 196 5.17 12.31 -13.55
CA PRO A 196 6.29 13.06 -14.13
C PRO A 196 6.80 14.19 -13.21
N ASP A 197 5.93 14.72 -12.36
CA ASP A 197 6.20 15.70 -11.31
C ASP A 197 6.94 15.12 -10.08
N LYS A 198 7.39 13.86 -10.15
CA LYS A 198 8.08 13.10 -9.09
C LYS A 198 7.24 12.87 -7.85
N LYS A 199 5.93 13.14 -7.89
CA LYS A 199 5.04 12.96 -6.75
C LYS A 199 4.36 11.61 -6.78
N LEU A 200 4.14 11.04 -5.59
CA LEU A 200 3.37 9.82 -5.44
C LEU A 200 1.90 10.05 -5.82
N LYS A 201 1.37 9.24 -6.72
CA LYS A 201 -0.03 9.30 -7.18
C LYS A 201 -0.88 8.17 -6.63
N LEU A 202 -0.29 7.01 -6.40
CA LEU A 202 -0.96 5.84 -5.86
C LEU A 202 0.07 4.91 -5.23
N SER A 203 -0.26 4.37 -4.06
CA SER A 203 0.48 3.27 -3.43
C SER A 203 -0.43 2.10 -3.13
N ILE A 204 0.08 0.89 -3.29
CA ILE A 204 -0.58 -0.35 -2.91
C ILE A 204 0.40 -1.14 -2.05
N LEU A 205 -0.06 -1.69 -0.92
CA LEU A 205 0.73 -2.51 0.00
C LEU A 205 0.08 -3.88 0.13
N TYR A 206 0.68 -4.91 -0.47
CA TYR A 206 0.19 -6.30 -0.38
C TYR A 206 1.11 -7.13 0.50
N PRO A 207 0.62 -8.07 1.33
CA PRO A 207 1.47 -9.03 2.02
C PRO A 207 2.10 -10.03 1.04
N HIS A 208 3.23 -10.65 1.39
CA HIS A 208 3.96 -11.58 0.53
C HIS A 208 3.14 -12.81 0.12
N THR A 209 2.09 -13.10 0.88
CA THR A 209 1.21 -14.25 0.69
C THR A 209 0.24 -14.02 -0.46
N THR A 210 0.09 -12.77 -0.92
CA THR A 210 -0.90 -12.36 -1.90
C THR A 210 -0.20 -11.76 -3.11
N GLY A 211 -0.16 -12.53 -4.21
CA GLY A 211 0.37 -12.03 -5.48
C GLY A 211 -0.48 -10.88 -6.05
N ARG A 212 0.18 -9.92 -6.69
CA ARG A 212 -0.47 -8.73 -7.28
C ARG A 212 -1.20 -9.03 -8.58
N SER A 213 -2.26 -8.27 -8.82
CA SER A 213 -2.86 -8.15 -10.14
C SER A 213 -2.19 -7.00 -10.92
N PHE A 214 -1.36 -7.32 -11.90
CA PHE A 214 -0.77 -6.30 -12.78
C PHE A 214 -1.78 -5.71 -13.77
N ASP A 215 -2.89 -6.40 -14.01
CA ASP A 215 -3.98 -5.87 -14.82
C ASP A 215 -4.67 -4.70 -14.07
N GLU A 216 -4.78 -4.80 -12.74
CA GLU A 216 -5.26 -3.68 -11.90
C GLU A 216 -4.28 -2.51 -11.94
N ILE A 217 -2.97 -2.78 -11.87
CA ILE A 217 -1.93 -1.74 -11.96
C ILE A 217 -2.02 -0.99 -13.30
N LEU A 218 -2.25 -1.71 -14.41
CA LEU A 218 -2.49 -1.09 -15.71
C LEU A 218 -3.79 -0.27 -15.74
N ARG A 219 -4.88 -0.80 -15.16
CA ARG A 219 -6.18 -0.11 -15.10
C ARG A 219 -6.10 1.20 -14.31
N VAL A 220 -5.46 1.20 -13.14
CA VAL A 220 -5.28 2.42 -12.34
C VAL A 220 -4.31 3.39 -13.00
N LEU A 221 -3.30 2.90 -13.72
CA LEU A 221 -2.42 3.75 -14.52
C LEU A 221 -3.20 4.49 -15.62
N ASP A 222 -4.07 3.79 -16.34
CA ASP A 222 -4.96 4.40 -17.34
C ASP A 222 -5.88 5.46 -16.71
N SER A 223 -6.45 5.18 -15.54
CA SER A 223 -7.23 6.15 -14.76
C SER A 223 -6.41 7.38 -14.36
N LEU A 224 -5.21 7.20 -13.79
CA LEU A 224 -4.35 8.30 -13.36
C LEU A 224 -3.92 9.20 -14.53
N GLN A 225 -3.59 8.61 -15.67
CA GLN A 225 -3.23 9.37 -16.87
C GLN A 225 -4.44 10.12 -17.45
N LEU A 226 -5.61 9.49 -17.49
CA LEU A 226 -6.85 10.12 -17.95
C LEU A 226 -7.24 11.32 -17.07
N THR A 227 -7.26 11.13 -15.75
CA THR A 227 -7.64 12.16 -14.78
C THR A 227 -6.60 13.27 -14.63
N ALA A 228 -5.34 13.02 -14.98
CA ALA A 228 -4.32 14.06 -15.08
C ALA A 228 -4.51 14.95 -16.32
N GLN A 229 -4.98 14.39 -17.44
CA GLN A 229 -5.18 15.12 -18.70
C GLN A 229 -6.56 15.78 -18.83
N LYS A 230 -7.58 15.17 -18.22
CA LYS A 230 -8.98 15.57 -18.33
C LYS A 230 -9.57 15.73 -16.94
N ARG A 231 -10.39 16.76 -16.75
CA ARG A 231 -11.06 17.05 -15.47
C ARG A 231 -12.26 16.11 -15.26
N VAL A 232 -11.98 14.82 -15.11
CA VAL A 232 -12.94 13.74 -14.86
C VAL A 232 -12.44 12.87 -13.70
N ALA A 233 -13.30 11.98 -13.20
CA ALA A 233 -12.92 10.94 -12.25
C ALA A 233 -13.45 9.58 -12.72
N THR A 234 -12.70 8.50 -12.53
CA THR A 234 -13.15 7.16 -12.91
C THR A 234 -14.01 6.53 -11.81
N PRO A 235 -15.21 5.99 -12.10
CA PRO A 235 -16.06 5.33 -11.11
C PRO A 235 -15.49 3.98 -10.63
N THR A 236 -16.17 3.36 -9.67
CA THR A 236 -15.87 2.00 -9.17
C THR A 236 -15.89 0.99 -10.31
N GLU A 237 -14.95 0.02 -10.28
CA GLU A 237 -14.76 -1.00 -11.34
C GLU A 237 -14.63 -0.42 -12.78
N TRP A 238 -14.20 0.84 -12.92
CA TRP A 238 -14.03 1.45 -14.24
C TRP A 238 -12.98 0.72 -15.08
N MET A 239 -13.31 0.48 -16.35
CA MET A 239 -12.39 -0.03 -17.37
C MET A 239 -12.17 1.01 -18.47
N PRO A 240 -11.00 1.03 -19.14
CA PRO A 240 -10.74 1.94 -20.25
C PRO A 240 -11.85 1.95 -21.31
N GLY A 241 -12.30 3.14 -21.72
CA GLY A 241 -13.45 3.32 -22.61
C GLY A 241 -14.82 3.31 -21.92
N GLY A 242 -14.90 2.99 -20.63
CA GLY A 242 -16.12 3.10 -19.83
C GLY A 242 -16.47 4.56 -19.45
N CYS A 243 -17.71 4.76 -18.99
CA CYS A 243 -18.18 6.07 -18.52
C CYS A 243 -17.29 6.60 -17.38
N VAL A 244 -17.03 7.90 -17.41
CA VAL A 244 -16.35 8.63 -16.34
C VAL A 244 -17.31 9.60 -15.65
N MET A 245 -16.92 10.05 -14.46
CA MET A 245 -17.68 10.98 -13.63
C MET A 245 -17.21 12.41 -13.87
N VAL A 246 -18.17 13.34 -13.95
CA VAL A 246 -17.88 14.77 -13.96
C VAL A 246 -17.65 15.24 -12.52
N PRO A 247 -16.58 15.99 -12.21
CA PRO A 247 -16.29 16.47 -10.86
C PRO A 247 -17.47 17.23 -10.25
N PRO A 248 -17.77 17.05 -8.95
CA PRO A 248 -18.98 17.62 -8.35
C PRO A 248 -18.98 19.15 -8.28
N ASN A 249 -17.79 19.76 -8.30
CA ASN A 249 -17.60 21.21 -8.23
C ASN A 249 -17.65 21.92 -9.59
N MET A 250 -17.84 21.19 -10.70
CA MET A 250 -17.92 21.76 -12.04
C MET A 250 -19.34 22.25 -12.36
N PRO A 251 -19.56 23.52 -12.72
CA PRO A 251 -20.85 24.03 -13.21
C PRO A 251 -21.40 23.28 -14.43
N GLU A 252 -22.71 23.31 -14.66
CA GLU A 252 -23.36 22.59 -15.78
C GLU A 252 -22.95 23.14 -17.16
N ASP A 253 -22.79 24.45 -17.28
CA ASP A 253 -22.33 25.15 -18.48
C ASP A 253 -20.87 24.82 -18.82
N GLU A 254 -20.00 24.81 -17.81
CA GLU A 254 -18.61 24.38 -17.97
C GLU A 254 -18.52 22.91 -18.39
N ALA A 255 -19.31 22.04 -17.75
CA ALA A 255 -19.35 20.61 -18.09
C ALA A 255 -19.84 20.39 -19.53
N ALA A 256 -20.87 21.11 -19.97
CA ALA A 256 -21.37 21.01 -21.35
C ALA A 256 -20.33 21.48 -22.39
N ALA A 257 -19.53 22.51 -22.05
CA ALA A 257 -18.46 22.99 -22.91
C ALA A 257 -17.27 22.01 -23.00
N LEU A 258 -16.87 21.42 -21.87
CA LEU A 258 -15.75 20.48 -21.81
C LEU A 258 -16.09 19.09 -22.33
N PHE A 259 -17.36 18.67 -22.24
CA PHE A 259 -17.82 17.32 -22.61
C PHE A 259 -18.94 17.38 -23.67
N PRO A 260 -18.61 17.73 -24.92
CA PRO A 260 -19.60 17.94 -25.98
C PRO A 260 -20.32 16.65 -26.42
N ILE A 261 -19.79 15.46 -26.07
CA ILE A 261 -20.43 14.17 -26.36
C ILE A 261 -21.70 13.98 -25.50
N GLY A 262 -21.75 14.64 -24.34
CA GLY A 262 -22.92 14.63 -23.47
C GLY A 262 -22.57 14.38 -22.01
N VAL A 263 -23.41 14.93 -21.12
CA VAL A 263 -23.36 14.72 -19.68
C VAL A 263 -24.72 14.19 -19.22
N PHE A 264 -24.70 13.04 -18.58
CA PHE A 264 -25.89 12.36 -18.06
C PHE A 264 -25.94 12.52 -16.55
N SER A 265 -27.02 13.10 -16.02
CA SER A 265 -27.23 13.22 -14.58
C SER A 265 -28.22 12.17 -14.11
N LYS A 266 -27.86 11.37 -13.10
CA LYS A 266 -28.78 10.43 -12.47
C LYS A 266 -29.55 11.12 -11.36
N GLU A 267 -30.88 11.04 -11.39
CA GLU A 267 -31.72 11.55 -10.32
C GLU A 267 -31.55 10.72 -9.05
N LEU A 268 -31.43 11.41 -7.91
CA LEU A 268 -31.23 10.80 -6.61
C LEU A 268 -32.27 11.32 -5.61
N PRO A 269 -32.62 10.53 -4.57
CA PRO A 269 -33.59 10.95 -3.55
C PRO A 269 -33.25 12.26 -2.83
N SER A 270 -31.97 12.66 -2.82
CA SER A 270 -31.51 13.91 -2.20
C SER A 270 -31.84 15.17 -3.02
N GLY A 271 -32.28 15.02 -4.28
CA GLY A 271 -32.47 16.12 -5.22
C GLY A 271 -31.18 16.81 -5.69
N ARG A 272 -30.00 16.35 -5.25
CA ARG A 272 -28.71 16.92 -5.62
C ARG A 272 -28.18 16.31 -6.93
N LYS A 273 -27.72 17.16 -7.86
CA LYS A 273 -27.18 16.75 -9.17
C LYS A 273 -25.66 16.52 -9.19
N TYR A 274 -25.13 15.77 -8.23
CA TYR A 274 -23.69 15.48 -8.19
C TYR A 274 -23.32 14.22 -8.98
N LEU A 275 -24.26 13.30 -9.20
CA LEU A 275 -24.02 12.03 -9.86
C LEU A 275 -24.15 12.19 -11.38
N ARG A 276 -23.09 12.72 -11.98
CA ARG A 276 -23.00 13.06 -13.40
C ARG A 276 -21.97 12.20 -14.11
N TYR A 277 -22.38 11.58 -15.21
CA TYR A 277 -21.58 10.73 -16.06
C TYR A 277 -21.30 11.42 -17.39
N THR A 278 -20.15 11.13 -17.99
CA THR A 278 -19.84 11.49 -19.37
C THR A 278 -19.04 10.35 -20.01
N PRO A 279 -19.13 10.12 -21.33
CA PRO A 279 -18.26 9.16 -22.01
C PRO A 279 -16.78 9.52 -21.84
N ASP A 280 -15.90 8.53 -21.99
CA ASP A 280 -14.46 8.76 -21.93
C ASP A 280 -14.05 9.85 -22.93
N PRO A 281 -13.46 10.97 -22.49
CA PRO A 281 -13.06 12.05 -23.40
C PRO A 281 -11.98 11.64 -24.43
N LEU A 282 -11.24 10.56 -24.17
CA LEU A 282 -10.20 10.03 -25.06
C LEU A 282 -10.72 8.94 -26.01
N ASP A 283 -11.73 8.17 -25.58
CA ASP A 283 -12.41 7.16 -26.42
C ASP A 283 -13.83 7.64 -26.77
N ARG A 284 -14.00 8.19 -27.97
CA ARG A 284 -15.24 8.84 -28.45
C ARG A 284 -16.44 7.89 -28.63
N LYS A 285 -16.37 6.67 -28.11
CA LYS A 285 -17.51 5.76 -28.07
C LYS A 285 -18.49 6.32 -27.05
N GLY A 286 -19.74 6.49 -27.47
CA GLY A 286 -20.81 6.83 -26.55
C GLY A 286 -20.85 5.82 -25.41
N CYS A 287 -21.18 6.28 -24.21
CA CYS A 287 -21.32 5.41 -23.06
C CYS A 287 -22.78 5.42 -22.60
N GLU A 288 -23.33 4.22 -22.42
CA GLU A 288 -24.59 4.06 -21.70
C GLU A 288 -24.30 4.04 -20.20
N PRO A 289 -25.11 4.72 -19.38
CA PRO A 289 -24.93 4.70 -17.94
C PRO A 289 -24.99 3.24 -17.45
N PRO A 290 -24.14 2.86 -16.46
CA PRO A 290 -24.17 1.51 -15.94
C PRO A 290 -25.59 1.17 -15.46
N PRO A 291 -26.10 -0.04 -15.78
CA PRO A 291 -27.38 -0.49 -15.25
C PRO A 291 -27.35 -0.40 -13.72
N ALA A 292 -28.52 -0.23 -13.09
CA ALA A 292 -28.62 -0.30 -11.64
C ALA A 292 -27.91 -1.58 -11.15
N GLU A 293 -26.99 -1.45 -10.19
CA GLU A 293 -26.22 -2.60 -9.70
C GLU A 293 -27.18 -3.74 -9.36
N PRO A 294 -26.92 -4.97 -9.86
CA PRO A 294 -27.70 -6.12 -9.44
C PRO A 294 -27.62 -6.25 -7.93
N GLU A 295 -28.74 -6.53 -7.27
CA GLU A 295 -28.75 -6.76 -5.83
C GLU A 295 -27.67 -7.78 -5.47
N LEU A 296 -26.80 -7.42 -4.52
CA LEU A 296 -25.80 -8.34 -3.97
C LEU A 296 -26.48 -9.67 -3.63
N PRO A 297 -25.89 -10.82 -3.99
CA PRO A 297 -26.50 -12.11 -3.71
C PRO A 297 -26.84 -12.19 -2.22
N THR A 298 -28.12 -12.44 -1.93
CA THR A 298 -28.71 -12.48 -0.58
C THR A 298 -27.99 -13.43 0.39
N ASN A 299 -27.17 -14.34 -0.14
CA ASN A 299 -26.35 -15.28 0.62
C ASN A 299 -25.19 -14.61 1.38
N ALA A 300 -24.82 -13.36 1.08
CA ALA A 300 -23.79 -12.63 1.83
C ALA A 300 -24.27 -12.09 3.20
N ARG A 301 -25.59 -12.14 3.49
CA ARG A 301 -26.15 -11.65 4.77
C ARG A 301 -26.17 -12.68 5.90
N HIS A 302 -25.85 -13.95 5.63
CA HIS A 302 -25.84 -15.01 6.64
C HIS A 302 -24.56 -15.85 6.53
N ILE A 303 -23.46 -15.32 7.04
CA ILE A 303 -22.45 -16.19 7.67
C ILE A 303 -22.95 -16.37 9.11
N PRO A 304 -23.59 -17.49 9.47
CA PRO A 304 -23.91 -17.74 10.86
C PRO A 304 -22.60 -17.79 11.64
N TYR A 305 -22.47 -16.90 12.61
CA TYR A 305 -21.45 -16.97 13.65
C TYR A 305 -21.63 -18.32 14.35
N GLN A 306 -20.85 -19.34 13.98
CA GLN A 306 -20.78 -20.57 14.76
C GLN A 306 -20.07 -20.22 16.05
N THR A 307 -20.85 -19.99 17.11
CA THR A 307 -20.36 -20.00 18.48
C THR A 307 -19.71 -21.37 18.73
N PRO A 308 -18.50 -21.43 19.33
CA PRO A 308 -17.91 -22.71 19.69
C PRO A 308 -18.80 -23.37 20.74
N THR A 309 -19.55 -24.41 20.34
CA THR A 309 -20.21 -25.28 21.29
C THR A 309 -19.15 -25.93 22.15
N SER A 310 -19.18 -25.66 23.45
CA SER A 310 -18.42 -26.35 24.47
C SER A 310 -18.59 -27.86 24.29
N ARG A 311 -17.56 -28.55 23.79
CA ARG A 311 -17.45 -30.00 23.93
C ARG A 311 -17.24 -30.29 25.40
N SER A 312 -18.31 -30.70 26.07
CA SER A 312 -18.23 -31.37 27.35
C SER A 312 -17.42 -32.66 27.17
N SER A 313 -16.46 -32.81 28.07
CA SER A 313 -15.70 -34.03 28.30
C SER A 313 -16.64 -35.21 28.54
N ASN A 314 -16.47 -36.27 27.76
CA ASN A 314 -16.85 -37.62 28.17
C ASN A 314 -15.73 -38.57 27.79
N TYR A 315 -14.72 -38.67 28.67
CA TYR A 315 -13.90 -39.85 28.79
C TYR A 315 -14.77 -40.94 29.42
N SER A 316 -15.21 -41.91 28.61
CA SER A 316 -15.76 -43.16 29.11
C SER A 316 -14.66 -44.21 29.09
N LYS A 317 -14.48 -44.86 30.24
CA LYS A 317 -13.54 -45.94 30.51
C LYS A 317 -13.84 -47.14 29.61
N HIS A 318 -12.82 -47.66 28.94
CA HIS A 318 -12.45 -49.09 28.92
C HIS A 318 -11.09 -49.27 28.26
#